data_AF-A0A530GI14-F1
#
_entry.id   AF-A0A530GI14-F1
#
_cell.length_a   1.000
_cell.length_b   1.000
_cell.length_c   1.000
_cell.angle_alpha   90.00
_cell.angle_beta   90.00
_cell.angle_gamma   90.00
#
_symmetry.space_group_name_H-M   'P 1'
#
loop_
_entity.id
_entity.type
_entity.pdbx_description
1 polymer ?
#
loop_
_entity_poly.entity_id
_entity_poly.type
_entity_poly.pdbx_seq_one_letter_code
_entity_poly.pdbx_strand_id
1 'polypeptide(L)'
;IFGDDDDAFTKVKAGFRPDIAHPCYDKVARWNKEGLLQPIDTKRIKNWDSVFPVFKNLPDLQAGDGKVWMVPWDWGNTSILYRTDLVKNPEASWNLLWDKQYAGRMATIDAVHDTPIVAALLAGVNPFDMTPDQMDKVAAK
;
A
#
# COMPACT_ATOMS: atom_id res chain seq x y z
N ILE A 1 -13.82 -9.89 8.92
CA ILE A 1 -13.08 -8.61 9.00
C ILE A 1 -11.59 -8.96 9.07
N PHE A 2 -10.79 -8.32 8.23
CA PHE A 2 -9.33 -8.51 8.15
C PHE A 2 -8.63 -7.39 8.92
N GLY A 3 -7.47 -7.67 9.49
CA GLY A 3 -6.64 -6.66 10.18
C GLY A 3 -5.85 -5.78 9.20
N ASP A 4 -5.32 -6.40 8.14
CA ASP A 4 -4.54 -5.77 7.07
C ASP A 4 -4.53 -6.68 5.81
N ASP A 5 -3.77 -6.29 4.79
CA ASP A 5 -3.61 -7.05 3.54
C ASP A 5 -2.94 -8.42 3.71
N ASP A 6 -2.00 -8.57 4.66
CA ASP A 6 -1.25 -9.80 4.87
C ASP A 6 -2.07 -10.83 5.66
N ASP A 7 -2.90 -10.39 6.62
CA ASP A 7 -3.93 -11.19 7.28
C ASP A 7 -4.99 -11.66 6.27
N ALA A 8 -5.45 -10.77 5.40
CA ALA A 8 -6.37 -11.12 4.33
C ALA A 8 -5.78 -12.18 3.39
N PHE A 9 -4.54 -11.98 2.92
CA PHE A 9 -3.83 -12.93 2.07
C PHE A 9 -3.70 -14.30 2.74
N THR A 10 -3.27 -14.33 4.00
CA THR A 10 -3.04 -15.57 4.75
C THR A 10 -4.35 -16.35 4.94
N LYS A 11 -5.44 -15.66 5.30
CA LYS A 11 -6.76 -16.29 5.46
C LYS A 11 -7.32 -16.85 4.17
N VAL A 12 -7.24 -16.10 3.06
CA VAL A 12 -7.70 -16.56 1.75
C VAL A 12 -6.87 -17.78 1.31
N LYS A 13 -5.55 -17.73 1.48
CA LYS A 13 -4.65 -18.85 1.20
C LYS A 13 -4.93 -20.08 2.07
N ALA A 14 -5.33 -19.89 3.33
CA ALA A 14 -5.72 -20.95 4.26
C ALA A 14 -7.10 -21.57 3.96
N GLY A 15 -7.82 -21.06 2.95
CA GLY A 15 -9.08 -21.65 2.48
C GLY A 15 -10.32 -20.84 2.81
N PHE A 16 -10.21 -19.65 3.38
CA PHE A 16 -11.34 -18.71 3.40
C PHE A 16 -11.71 -18.32 1.97
N ARG A 17 -13.00 -18.40 1.62
CA ARG A 17 -13.50 -18.18 0.26
C ARG A 17 -14.43 -16.96 0.20
N PRO A 18 -13.90 -15.73 0.24
CA PRO A 18 -14.74 -14.55 0.01
C PRO A 18 -15.11 -14.41 -1.46
N ASP A 19 -16.26 -13.80 -1.74
CA ASP A 19 -16.62 -13.41 -3.11
C ASP A 19 -15.76 -12.23 -3.61
N ILE A 20 -15.42 -11.31 -2.71
CA ILE A 20 -14.64 -10.11 -2.98
C ILE A 20 -13.57 -9.92 -1.90
N ALA A 21 -12.35 -9.63 -2.32
CA ALA A 21 -11.28 -9.11 -1.48
C ALA A 21 -10.84 -7.74 -2.03
N HIS A 22 -10.34 -6.88 -1.15
CA HIS A 22 -9.90 -5.52 -1.48
C HIS A 22 -8.45 -5.30 -1.05
N PRO A 23 -7.48 -5.95 -1.73
CA PRO A 23 -6.07 -5.74 -1.43
C PRO A 23 -5.55 -4.44 -2.06
N CYS A 24 -4.51 -3.85 -1.47
CA CYS A 24 -3.76 -2.78 -2.14
C CYS A 24 -3.16 -3.24 -3.48
N TYR A 25 -2.92 -2.29 -4.39
CA TYR A 25 -2.42 -2.56 -5.75
C TYR A 25 -1.12 -3.37 -5.76
N ASP A 26 -0.18 -3.07 -4.87
CA ASP A 26 1.13 -3.73 -4.77
C ASP A 26 1.02 -5.23 -4.42
N LYS A 27 -0.14 -5.68 -3.90
CA LYS A 27 -0.39 -7.08 -3.57
C LYS A 27 -0.90 -7.89 -4.76
N VAL A 28 -1.45 -7.25 -5.79
CA VAL A 28 -2.14 -7.94 -6.91
C VAL A 28 -1.23 -8.97 -7.56
N ALA A 29 0.03 -8.63 -7.84
CA ALA A 29 0.98 -9.54 -8.46
C ALA A 29 1.21 -10.82 -7.62
N ARG A 30 1.38 -10.68 -6.30
CA ARG A 30 1.55 -11.80 -5.37
C ARG A 30 0.30 -12.67 -5.30
N TRP A 31 -0.87 -12.05 -5.17
CA TRP A 31 -2.15 -12.78 -5.10
C TRP A 31 -2.44 -13.54 -6.40
N ASN A 32 -2.13 -12.94 -7.56
CA ASN A 32 -2.26 -13.59 -8.87
C ASN A 32 -1.30 -14.78 -9.01
N LYS A 33 -0.02 -14.60 -8.65
CA LYS A 33 0.99 -15.67 -8.66
C LYS A 33 0.59 -16.88 -7.80
N GLU A 34 -0.11 -16.65 -6.70
CA GLU A 34 -0.58 -17.68 -5.77
C GLU A 34 -1.94 -18.28 -6.18
N GLY A 35 -2.50 -17.88 -7.32
CA GLY A 35 -3.77 -18.41 -7.83
C GLY A 35 -4.98 -18.03 -7.00
N LEU A 36 -4.91 -16.92 -6.25
CA LEU A 36 -5.98 -16.46 -5.36
C LEU A 36 -6.98 -15.53 -6.05
N LEU A 37 -6.68 -15.07 -7.27
CA LEU A 37 -7.51 -14.16 -8.05
C LEU A 37 -8.10 -14.86 -9.27
N GLN A 38 -9.24 -14.36 -9.73
CA GLN A 38 -9.85 -14.71 -11.01
C GLN A 38 -9.88 -13.47 -11.92
N PRO A 39 -9.80 -13.65 -13.25
CA PRO A 39 -9.90 -12.52 -14.16
C PRO A 39 -11.30 -11.90 -14.12
N ILE A 40 -11.35 -10.59 -14.25
CA ILE A 40 -12.56 -9.77 -14.18
C ILE A 40 -13.03 -9.44 -15.59
N ASP A 41 -14.29 -9.77 -15.89
CA ASP A 41 -14.94 -9.35 -17.13
C ASP A 41 -15.46 -7.91 -17.00
N THR A 42 -14.67 -6.97 -17.51
CA THR A 42 -14.96 -5.53 -17.44
C THR A 42 -16.22 -5.13 -18.20
N LYS A 43 -16.69 -5.94 -19.16
CA LYS A 43 -17.95 -5.69 -19.88
C LYS A 43 -19.18 -5.79 -18.98
N ARG A 44 -19.05 -6.47 -17.83
CA ARG A 44 -20.11 -6.58 -16.81
C ARG A 44 -20.12 -5.40 -15.84
N ILE A 45 -19.14 -4.50 -15.93
CA ILE A 45 -19.00 -3.34 -15.06
C ILE A 45 -19.46 -2.10 -15.84
N LYS A 46 -20.71 -1.67 -15.59
CA LYS A 46 -21.37 -0.55 -16.30
C LYS A 46 -20.51 0.72 -16.39
N ASN A 47 -19.75 1.01 -15.34
CA ASN A 47 -18.95 2.24 -15.22
C ASN A 47 -17.45 2.01 -15.39
N TRP A 48 -17.03 0.90 -16.00
CA TRP A 48 -15.60 0.60 -16.21
C TRP A 48 -14.88 1.74 -16.92
N ASP A 49 -15.50 2.32 -17.94
CA ASP A 49 -14.89 3.39 -18.72
C ASP A 49 -14.74 4.71 -17.96
N SER A 50 -15.47 4.89 -16.86
CA SER A 50 -15.38 6.05 -15.98
C SER A 50 -14.17 6.01 -15.04
N VAL A 51 -13.50 4.86 -14.88
CA VAL A 51 -12.27 4.78 -14.08
C VAL A 51 -11.16 5.58 -14.74
N PHE A 52 -10.42 6.36 -13.94
CA PHE A 52 -9.33 7.20 -14.45
C PHE A 52 -8.32 6.38 -15.26
N PRO A 53 -7.88 6.85 -16.44
CA PRO A 53 -6.95 6.11 -17.30
C PRO A 53 -5.67 5.66 -16.59
N VAL A 54 -5.13 6.49 -15.68
CA VAL A 54 -3.92 6.16 -14.90
C VAL A 54 -4.08 4.88 -14.10
N PHE A 55 -5.25 4.64 -13.51
CA PHE A 55 -5.50 3.43 -12.72
C PHE A 55 -5.83 2.22 -13.59
N LYS A 56 -6.55 2.42 -14.71
CA LYS A 56 -6.81 1.33 -15.67
C LYS A 56 -5.53 0.77 -16.30
N ASN A 57 -4.50 1.60 -16.44
CA ASN A 57 -3.26 1.26 -17.15
C ASN A 57 -2.11 0.86 -16.21
N LEU A 58 -2.39 0.58 -14.93
CA LEU A 58 -1.37 0.10 -14.01
C LEU A 58 -0.85 -1.29 -14.45
N PRO A 59 0.47 -1.54 -14.43
CA PRO A 59 1.05 -2.78 -14.96
C PRO A 59 0.46 -4.07 -14.38
N ASP A 60 0.35 -4.16 -13.05
CA ASP A 60 -0.10 -5.38 -12.37
C ASP A 60 -1.63 -5.54 -12.39
N LEU A 61 -2.36 -4.46 -12.69
CA LEU A 61 -3.81 -4.51 -12.88
C LEU A 61 -4.15 -5.30 -14.14
N GLN A 62 -3.35 -5.10 -15.19
CA GLN A 62 -3.43 -5.81 -16.46
C GLN A 62 -2.25 -6.78 -16.61
N ALA A 63 -2.10 -7.72 -15.68
CA ALA A 63 -1.04 -8.72 -15.78
C ALA A 63 -1.30 -9.66 -16.98
N GLY A 64 -0.64 -9.38 -18.11
CA GLY A 64 -0.47 -10.25 -19.28
C GLY A 64 -1.75 -10.67 -20.00
N ASP A 65 -1.71 -10.77 -21.34
CA ASP A 65 -2.82 -11.26 -22.19
C ASP A 65 -4.14 -10.45 -22.12
N GLY A 66 -4.11 -9.21 -21.62
CA GLY A 66 -5.28 -8.31 -21.58
C GLY A 66 -6.33 -8.67 -20.52
N LYS A 67 -5.98 -9.54 -19.56
CA LYS A 67 -6.85 -9.84 -18.40
C LYS A 67 -6.76 -8.74 -17.36
N VAL A 68 -7.89 -8.43 -16.72
CA VAL A 68 -7.97 -7.49 -15.59
C VAL A 68 -8.12 -8.28 -14.29
N TRP A 69 -7.30 -7.98 -13.29
CA TRP A 69 -7.27 -8.73 -12.03
C TRP A 69 -7.78 -7.95 -10.82
N MET A 70 -7.95 -6.63 -10.98
CA MET A 70 -8.43 -5.72 -9.96
C MET A 70 -9.31 -4.64 -10.60
N VAL A 71 -10.35 -4.21 -9.90
CA VAL A 71 -11.11 -3.01 -10.25
C VAL A 71 -10.66 -1.89 -9.32
N PRO A 72 -10.11 -0.76 -9.83
CA PRO A 72 -9.79 0.38 -8.98
C PRO A 72 -11.09 0.92 -8.36
N TRP A 73 -11.15 0.91 -7.03
CA TRP A 73 -12.29 1.42 -6.27
C TRP A 73 -11.93 2.75 -5.63
N ASP A 74 -10.84 2.78 -4.88
CA ASP A 74 -10.32 3.96 -4.20
C ASP A 74 -8.83 4.14 -4.46
N TRP A 75 -8.37 5.34 -4.12
CA TRP A 75 -6.97 5.70 -4.12
C TRP A 75 -6.77 6.84 -3.13
N GLY A 76 -5.56 6.97 -2.62
CA GLY A 76 -5.22 8.02 -1.68
C GLY A 76 -3.73 8.04 -1.40
N ASN A 77 -3.33 9.05 -0.62
CA ASN A 77 -1.97 9.18 -0.13
C ASN A 77 -1.99 9.00 1.38
N THR A 78 -1.04 8.23 1.90
CA THR A 78 -0.70 8.25 3.33
C THR A 78 0.12 9.50 3.61
N SER A 79 -0.22 10.24 4.67
CA SER A 79 0.47 11.46 5.07
C SER A 79 0.48 11.60 6.59
N ILE A 80 1.19 12.63 7.08
CA ILE A 80 1.26 12.92 8.51
C ILE A 80 0.01 13.68 8.92
N LEU A 81 -0.75 13.11 9.85
CA LEU A 81 -1.83 13.80 10.56
C LEU A 81 -1.32 14.33 11.90
N TYR A 82 -1.57 15.60 12.18
CA TYR A 82 -1.20 16.23 13.45
C TYR A 82 -2.27 17.20 13.92
N ARG A 83 -2.27 17.52 15.23
CA ARG A 83 -3.16 18.57 15.74
C ARG A 83 -2.53 19.96 15.58
N THR A 84 -3.22 20.83 14.86
CA THR A 84 -2.75 22.20 14.55
C THR A 84 -2.71 23.13 15.77
N ASP A 85 -3.35 22.76 16.88
CA ASP A 85 -3.24 23.48 18.15
C ASP A 85 -1.94 23.18 18.90
N LEU A 86 -1.34 22.00 18.69
CA LEU A 86 -0.11 21.55 19.35
C LEU A 86 1.14 21.68 18.48
N VAL A 87 1.01 21.45 17.17
CA VAL A 87 2.14 21.50 16.23
C VAL A 87 2.05 22.82 15.47
N LYS A 88 2.97 23.75 15.79
CA LYS A 88 3.00 25.10 15.21
C LYS A 88 4.09 25.19 14.16
N ASN A 89 3.76 25.75 12.99
CA ASN A 89 4.66 25.93 11.86
C ASN A 89 5.47 24.67 11.49
N PRO A 90 4.82 23.51 11.28
CA PRO A 90 5.55 22.29 10.94
C PRO A 90 6.27 22.43 9.59
N GLU A 91 7.45 21.81 9.50
CA GLU A 91 8.08 21.54 8.22
C GLU A 91 7.16 20.61 7.40
N ALA A 92 6.92 20.95 6.13
CA ALA A 92 6.17 20.10 5.21
C ALA A 92 7.04 18.94 4.68
N SER A 93 7.50 18.08 5.60
CA SER A 93 8.45 16.99 5.33
C SER A 93 8.21 15.80 6.25
N TRP A 94 8.56 14.61 5.76
CA TRP A 94 8.59 13.39 6.57
C TRP A 94 9.60 13.45 7.71
N ASN A 95 10.58 14.36 7.66
CA ASN A 95 11.50 14.66 8.76
C ASN A 95 10.78 15.00 10.07
N LEU A 96 9.53 15.48 10.01
CA LEU A 96 8.71 15.78 11.18
C LEU A 96 8.56 14.57 12.12
N LEU A 97 8.57 13.34 11.58
CA LEU A 97 8.48 12.10 12.37
C LEU A 97 9.77 11.78 13.15
N TRP A 98 10.88 12.45 12.84
CA TRP A 98 12.17 12.32 13.54
C TRP A 98 12.51 13.53 14.41
N ASP A 99 11.59 14.48 14.52
CA ASP A 99 11.81 15.64 15.37
C ASP A 99 11.72 15.24 16.85
N LYS A 100 12.81 15.48 17.57
CA LYS A 100 12.94 15.16 19.00
C LYS A 100 11.88 15.87 19.85
N GLN A 101 11.31 16.99 19.38
CA GLN A 101 10.26 17.70 20.10
C GLN A 101 8.97 16.87 20.25
N TYR A 102 8.73 15.90 19.36
CA TYR A 102 7.54 15.03 19.36
C TYR A 102 7.82 13.62 19.89
N ALA A 103 9.01 13.37 20.43
CA ALA A 103 9.38 12.07 20.99
C ALA A 103 8.35 11.58 22.03
N GLY A 104 7.93 10.31 21.90
CA GLY A 104 6.92 9.69 22.77
C GLY A 104 5.48 10.16 22.54
N ARG A 105 5.21 10.98 21.52
CA ARG A 105 3.88 11.52 21.20
C ARG A 105 3.42 11.20 19.77
N MET A 106 4.08 10.26 19.12
CA MET A 106 3.80 9.83 17.75
C MET A 106 3.21 8.43 17.77
N ALA A 107 2.36 8.14 16.79
CA ALA A 107 1.88 6.82 16.48
C ALA A 107 2.00 6.63 14.97
N THR A 108 2.20 5.38 14.55
CA THR A 108 2.23 4.98 13.14
C THR A 108 1.23 3.85 12.91
N ILE A 109 0.89 3.61 11.65
CA ILE A 109 0.07 2.48 11.25
C ILE A 109 0.84 1.20 11.55
N ASP A 110 0.21 0.25 12.23
CA ASP A 110 0.77 -1.08 12.48
C ASP A 110 0.64 -1.94 11.21
N ALA A 111 1.34 -1.53 10.15
CA ALA A 111 1.38 -2.18 8.86
C ALA A 111 2.82 -2.16 8.33
N VAL A 112 3.34 -3.36 8.04
CA VAL A 112 4.70 -3.57 7.50
C VAL A 112 4.86 -2.95 6.11
N HIS A 113 3.76 -2.74 5.38
CA HIS A 113 3.79 -2.09 4.08
C HIS A 113 4.02 -0.57 4.20
N ASP A 114 3.33 0.13 5.12
CA ASP A 114 3.29 1.60 5.07
C ASP A 114 4.41 2.27 5.88
N THR A 115 4.69 1.76 7.07
CA THR A 115 5.61 2.42 8.02
C THR A 115 7.07 2.40 7.53
N PRO A 116 7.63 1.27 7.04
CA PRO A 116 9.02 1.23 6.59
C PRO A 116 9.29 2.06 5.32
N ILE A 117 8.29 2.29 4.47
CA ILE A 117 8.43 3.10 3.26
C ILE A 117 8.94 4.50 3.59
N VAL A 118 8.39 5.12 4.63
CA VAL A 118 8.76 6.49 5.02
C VAL A 118 10.22 6.54 5.49
N ALA A 119 10.64 5.58 6.32
CA ALA A 119 12.02 5.48 6.78
C ALA A 119 12.99 5.24 5.60
N ALA A 120 12.63 4.38 4.65
CA ALA A 120 13.42 4.10 3.45
C ALA A 120 13.58 5.33 2.56
N LEU A 121 12.50 6.08 2.32
CA LEU A 121 12.54 7.32 1.56
C LEU A 121 13.47 8.35 2.21
N LEU A 122 13.41 8.52 3.54
CA LEU A 122 14.32 9.41 4.29
C LEU A 122 15.77 8.91 4.36
N ALA A 123 15.99 7.60 4.21
CA ALA A 123 17.31 7.00 4.08
C ALA A 123 17.86 7.09 2.64
N GLY A 124 17.06 7.56 1.68
CA GLY A 124 17.42 7.60 0.25
C GLY A 124 17.56 6.20 -0.36
N VAL A 125 16.73 5.26 0.08
CA VAL A 125 16.70 3.86 -0.35
C VAL A 125 15.39 3.59 -1.09
N ASN A 126 15.42 2.75 -2.13
CA ASN A 126 14.21 2.28 -2.79
C ASN A 126 13.43 1.34 -1.83
N PRO A 127 12.23 1.71 -1.35
CA PRO A 127 11.49 0.90 -0.38
C PRO A 127 11.00 -0.44 -0.94
N PHE A 128 10.95 -0.61 -2.26
CA PHE A 128 10.40 -1.80 -2.91
C PHE A 128 11.49 -2.77 -3.41
N ASP A 129 12.76 -2.41 -3.24
CA ASP A 129 13.90 -3.22 -3.68
C ASP A 129 15.13 -2.88 -2.81
N MET A 130 15.17 -3.45 -1.61
CA MET A 130 16.22 -3.20 -0.62
C MET A 130 17.18 -4.39 -0.52
N THR A 131 18.49 -4.10 -0.58
CA THR A 131 19.53 -5.05 -0.17
C THR A 131 19.58 -5.18 1.36
N PRO A 132 20.22 -6.24 1.92
CA PRO A 132 20.45 -6.35 3.36
C PRO A 132 21.09 -5.11 4.00
N ASP A 133 22.18 -4.59 3.41
CA ASP A 133 22.84 -3.38 3.90
C ASP A 133 21.94 -2.13 3.84
N GLN A 134 21.05 -2.06 2.84
CA GLN A 134 20.07 -0.99 2.74
C GLN A 134 18.99 -1.12 3.81
N MET A 135 18.55 -2.34 4.16
CA MET A 135 17.63 -2.56 5.28
C MET A 135 18.24 -2.10 6.60
N ASP A 136 19.52 -2.39 6.85
CA ASP A 136 20.23 -1.92 8.05
C ASP A 136 20.30 -0.38 8.10
N LYS A 137 20.55 0.26 6.94
CA LYS A 137 20.54 1.72 6.82
C LYS A 137 19.16 2.32 7.14
N VAL A 138 18.08 1.66 6.72
CA VAL A 138 16.71 2.08 7.03
C VAL A 138 16.39 1.87 8.50
N ALA A 139 16.78 0.74 9.08
CA ALA A 139 16.56 0.42 10.50
C ALA A 139 17.30 1.37 11.46
N ALA A 140 18.39 2.01 11.00
CA ALA A 140 19.13 3.01 11.76
C ALA A 140 18.46 4.40 11.80
N LYS A 141 17.36 4.61 11.07
CA LYS A 141 16.51 5.79 11.20
C LYS A 141 15.54 5.61 12.36
#